data_AF-A0A933M6S4-F1
#
_entry.id   AF-A0A933M6S4-F1
#
_cell.length_a   1.000
_cell.length_b   1.000
_cell.length_c   1.000
_cell.angle_alpha   90.00
_cell.angle_beta   90.00
_cell.angle_gamma   90.00
#
_symmetry.space_group_name_H-M   'P 1'
#
loop_
_entity.id
_entity.type
_entity.pdbx_description
1 polymer ?
#
loop_
_entity_poly.entity_id
_entity_poly.type
_entity_poly.pdbx_seq_one_letter_code
_entity_poly.pdbx_strand_id
1 'polypeptide(L)'
;MDTSDKVELPSPAEGLALIQKLETLRKSRVITLFAYPNVFMRNDIPMQIYLQLRQIGRTERIDLFLNSTGGLTEVPWRIITLIRNFCEHFGVLIPYTAHSAATHLAMGADEIVMGDMSELSPVDPSQAHALGPKDGEKVILVSVQEVRHLFQLITQEGKYSPESLGTIYSALFDKVHPLTLGAIERSYELARLISKNALSTHLDSEKDAERIEKLVDAFSGKFYSHRYPIGWKEAKEAGLDVTYVKDELWETMWELFNFYNAFAPVGRPISQRPVRVAKPIVWIDSAQERRILQEVYEMQLDKKTGIAEGEPLDAKWLGTPWNETTEEEAYTEMVATTEEN
;
A
#
# COMPACT_ATOMS: atom_id res chain seq x y z
N MET A 1 41.80 -3.40 13.40
CA MET A 1 40.50 -2.95 12.88
C MET A 1 39.46 -3.79 13.56
N ASP A 2 38.69 -3.17 14.43
CA ASP A 2 37.74 -3.82 15.32
C ASP A 2 36.60 -4.47 14.50
N THR A 3 36.31 -5.74 14.78
CA THR A 3 35.32 -6.56 14.06
C THR A 3 33.94 -6.54 14.75
N SER A 4 33.69 -5.56 15.62
CA SER A 4 32.62 -5.61 16.63
C SER A 4 31.29 -4.93 16.26
N ASP A 5 30.86 -4.94 15.00
CA ASP A 5 29.50 -4.49 14.62
C ASP A 5 28.97 -5.26 13.39
N LYS A 6 29.18 -6.58 13.36
CA LYS A 6 28.47 -7.43 12.39
C LYS A 6 27.04 -7.61 12.86
N VAL A 7 26.10 -6.84 12.29
CA VAL A 7 24.67 -7.13 12.40
C VAL A 7 24.45 -8.54 11.86
N GLU A 8 24.10 -9.45 12.75
CA GLU A 8 23.66 -10.81 12.42
C GLU A 8 22.24 -10.69 11.86
N LEU A 9 22.06 -11.12 10.60
CA LEU A 9 20.75 -11.07 9.96
C LEU A 9 19.95 -12.28 10.45
N PRO A 10 18.65 -12.12 10.74
CA PRO A 10 17.83 -13.23 11.18
C PRO A 10 17.73 -14.27 10.05
N SER A 11 17.71 -15.54 10.40
CA SER A 11 17.67 -16.63 9.42
C SER A 11 16.29 -16.79 8.81
N PRO A 12 16.16 -17.35 7.59
CA PRO A 12 14.84 -17.70 7.07
C PRO A 12 14.05 -18.61 8.03
N ALA A 13 14.69 -19.52 8.75
CA ALA A 13 13.99 -20.38 9.71
C ALA A 13 13.22 -19.60 10.79
N GLU A 14 13.76 -18.47 11.27
CA GLU A 14 13.09 -17.62 12.27
C GLU A 14 11.80 -17.02 11.74
N GLY A 15 11.84 -16.42 10.54
CA GLY A 15 10.62 -15.87 9.93
C GLY A 15 9.57 -16.94 9.62
N LEU A 16 9.98 -18.18 9.32
CA LEU A 16 9.04 -19.28 9.10
C LEU A 16 8.33 -19.66 10.40
N ALA A 17 9.08 -19.74 11.50
CA ALA A 17 8.53 -20.04 12.81
C ALA A 17 7.50 -18.98 13.25
N LEU A 18 7.78 -17.69 12.98
CA LEU A 18 6.86 -16.59 13.27
C LEU A 18 5.57 -16.69 12.44
N ILE A 19 5.66 -16.94 11.13
CA ILE A 19 4.49 -17.14 10.26
C ILE A 19 3.65 -18.34 10.74
N GLN A 20 4.27 -19.48 11.04
CA GLN A 20 3.58 -20.68 11.55
C GLN A 20 2.94 -20.45 12.92
N LYS A 21 3.56 -19.64 13.77
CA LYS A 21 2.99 -19.23 15.05
C LYS A 21 1.73 -18.37 14.84
N LEU A 22 1.76 -17.42 13.91
CA LEU A 22 0.56 -16.65 13.52
C LEU A 22 -0.54 -17.57 12.97
N GLU A 23 -0.21 -18.50 12.05
CA GLU A 23 -1.17 -19.48 11.52
C GLU A 23 -1.85 -20.29 12.65
N THR A 24 -1.08 -20.67 13.68
CA THR A 24 -1.59 -21.42 14.83
C THR A 24 -2.51 -20.57 15.71
N LEU A 25 -2.08 -19.35 16.07
CA LEU A 25 -2.85 -18.44 16.92
C LEU A 25 -4.17 -18.02 16.25
N ARG A 26 -4.14 -17.83 14.93
CA ARG A 26 -5.29 -17.36 14.14
C ARG A 26 -6.14 -18.47 13.54
N LYS A 27 -5.64 -19.72 13.55
CA LYS A 27 -6.24 -20.86 12.84
C LYS A 27 -6.49 -20.51 11.36
N SER A 28 -5.49 -19.87 10.75
CA SER A 28 -5.54 -19.37 9.38
C SER A 28 -4.28 -19.76 8.62
N ARG A 29 -4.30 -19.54 7.30
CA ARG A 29 -3.07 -19.47 6.49
C ARG A 29 -2.62 -18.02 6.39
N VAL A 30 -1.31 -17.79 6.47
CA VAL A 30 -0.76 -16.43 6.48
C VAL A 30 0.06 -16.18 5.22
N ILE A 31 -0.29 -15.10 4.53
CA ILE A 31 0.52 -14.53 3.44
C ILE A 31 1.06 -13.19 3.92
N THR A 32 2.34 -12.91 3.70
CA THR A 32 2.92 -11.60 3.99
C THR A 32 2.87 -10.72 2.76
N LEU A 33 2.56 -9.44 2.94
CA LEU A 33 2.82 -8.38 1.99
C LEU A 33 3.50 -7.25 2.75
N PHE A 34 4.82 -7.35 2.85
CA PHE A 34 5.64 -6.37 3.55
C PHE A 34 6.45 -5.56 2.54
N ALA A 35 6.05 -4.33 2.32
CA ALA A 35 6.77 -3.35 1.54
C ALA A 35 7.49 -2.37 2.48
N TYR A 36 8.76 -2.08 2.20
CA TYR A 36 9.49 -1.04 2.91
C TYR A 36 8.94 0.37 2.62
N PRO A 37 9.34 1.38 3.42
CA PRO A 37 9.03 2.77 3.09
C PRO A 37 9.47 3.13 1.67
N ASN A 38 8.61 3.82 0.93
CA ASN A 38 8.79 4.22 -0.48
C ASN A 38 8.79 3.08 -1.50
N VAL A 39 8.29 1.89 -1.11
CA VAL A 39 8.08 0.76 -2.03
C VAL A 39 6.60 0.63 -2.31
N PHE A 40 6.23 0.88 -3.55
CA PHE A 40 4.84 0.94 -3.96
C PHE A 40 4.30 -0.41 -4.40
N MET A 41 3.03 -0.64 -4.11
CA MET A 41 2.25 -1.77 -4.63
C MET A 41 1.96 -1.56 -6.12
N ARG A 42 2.36 -2.52 -6.96
CA ARG A 42 2.34 -2.43 -8.43
C ARG A 42 1.71 -3.69 -9.06
N ASN A 43 1.61 -3.70 -10.39
CA ASN A 43 0.91 -4.75 -11.16
C ASN A 43 1.57 -6.15 -11.11
N ASP A 44 2.82 -6.26 -10.67
CA ASP A 44 3.55 -7.50 -10.42
C ASP A 44 3.14 -8.19 -9.11
N ILE A 45 2.69 -7.43 -8.10
CA ILE A 45 2.34 -7.94 -6.77
C ILE A 45 1.20 -8.98 -6.82
N PRO A 46 0.07 -8.78 -7.55
CA PRO A 46 -0.99 -9.78 -7.64
C PRO A 46 -0.52 -11.15 -8.13
N MET A 47 0.45 -11.19 -9.05
CA MET A 47 0.99 -12.45 -9.57
C MET A 47 1.75 -13.20 -8.47
N GLN A 48 2.57 -12.50 -7.68
CA GLN A 48 3.31 -13.12 -6.58
C GLN A 48 2.37 -13.63 -5.48
N ILE A 49 1.33 -12.87 -5.15
CA ILE A 49 0.28 -13.32 -4.22
C ILE A 49 -0.43 -14.57 -4.77
N TYR A 50 -0.74 -14.60 -6.08
CA TYR A 50 -1.36 -15.76 -6.71
C TYR A 50 -0.49 -17.03 -6.62
N LEU A 51 0.84 -16.91 -6.77
CA LEU A 51 1.76 -18.04 -6.60
C LEU A 51 1.69 -18.60 -5.17
N GLN A 52 1.67 -17.73 -4.15
CA GLN A 52 1.49 -18.15 -2.75
C GLN A 52 0.14 -18.86 -2.54
N LEU A 53 -0.95 -18.28 -3.05
CA LEU A 53 -2.29 -18.85 -2.98
C LEU A 53 -2.38 -20.23 -3.66
N ARG A 54 -1.65 -20.43 -4.76
CA ARG A 54 -1.58 -21.72 -5.47
C ARG A 54 -0.96 -22.83 -4.63
N GLN A 55 0.04 -22.52 -3.80
CA GLN A 55 0.62 -23.48 -2.87
C GLN A 55 -0.29 -23.76 -1.67
N ILE A 56 -0.95 -22.71 -1.17
CA ILE A 56 -1.85 -22.81 -0.01
C ILE A 56 -3.11 -23.62 -0.37
N GLY A 57 -3.67 -23.40 -1.56
CA GLY A 57 -4.95 -23.95 -1.97
C GLY A 57 -6.14 -23.24 -1.32
N ARG A 58 -7.37 -23.72 -1.59
CA ARG A 58 -8.57 -23.17 -0.96
C ARG A 58 -8.63 -23.61 0.51
N THR A 59 -8.88 -22.68 1.42
CA THR A 59 -8.98 -22.93 2.87
C THR A 59 -10.16 -22.16 3.46
N GLU A 60 -10.44 -22.36 4.74
CA GLU A 60 -11.50 -21.62 5.44
C GLU A 60 -11.09 -20.16 5.64
N ARG A 61 -9.85 -19.92 6.10
CA ARG A 61 -9.37 -18.60 6.51
C ARG A 61 -7.98 -18.29 6.00
N ILE A 62 -7.82 -17.11 5.38
CA ILE A 62 -6.52 -16.53 5.02
C ILE A 62 -6.37 -15.18 5.72
N ASP A 63 -5.24 -14.97 6.38
CA ASP A 63 -4.85 -13.67 6.92
C ASP A 63 -3.68 -13.09 6.08
N LEU A 64 -3.80 -11.83 5.67
CA LEU A 64 -2.73 -11.07 5.02
C LEU A 64 -2.01 -10.21 6.05
N PHE A 65 -0.74 -10.52 6.32
CA PHE A 65 0.13 -9.68 7.14
C PHE A 65 0.62 -8.49 6.29
N LEU A 66 0.07 -7.31 6.53
CA LEU A 66 0.15 -6.17 5.63
C LEU A 66 0.95 -5.02 6.24
N ASN A 67 2.09 -4.70 5.60
CA ASN A 67 2.81 -3.45 5.85
C ASN A 67 3.12 -2.78 4.50
N SER A 68 2.49 -1.65 4.20
CA SER A 68 2.73 -0.92 2.95
C SER A 68 2.29 0.54 3.04
N THR A 69 3.02 1.41 2.35
CA THR A 69 2.65 2.83 2.17
C THR A 69 1.72 3.08 0.97
N GLY A 70 1.18 2.02 0.36
CA GLY A 70 0.26 2.10 -0.77
C GLY A 70 0.92 1.87 -2.13
N GLY A 71 0.30 2.37 -3.20
CA GLY A 71 0.70 2.12 -4.58
C GLY A 71 -0.45 2.41 -5.56
N LEU A 72 -0.49 1.69 -6.67
CA LEU A 72 -1.52 1.83 -7.70
C LEU A 72 -2.91 1.48 -7.14
N THR A 73 -3.89 2.36 -7.39
CA THR A 73 -5.25 2.31 -6.80
C THR A 73 -6.01 1.04 -7.12
N GLU A 74 -5.80 0.43 -8.28
CA GLU A 74 -6.53 -0.75 -8.77
C GLU A 74 -5.94 -2.07 -8.29
N VAL A 75 -4.66 -2.08 -7.89
CA VAL A 75 -3.96 -3.29 -7.44
C VAL A 75 -4.61 -3.92 -6.20
N PRO A 76 -5.05 -3.15 -5.18
CA PRO A 76 -5.80 -3.68 -4.05
C PRO A 76 -7.00 -4.52 -4.44
N TRP A 77 -7.81 -4.05 -5.38
CA TRP A 77 -9.00 -4.78 -5.83
C TRP A 77 -8.65 -6.14 -6.47
N ARG A 78 -7.56 -6.18 -7.25
CA ARG A 78 -7.04 -7.43 -7.82
C ARG A 78 -6.60 -8.40 -6.73
N ILE A 79 -5.92 -7.93 -5.69
CA ILE A 79 -5.45 -8.78 -4.58
C ILE A 79 -6.63 -9.29 -3.74
N ILE A 80 -7.58 -8.42 -3.37
CA ILE A 80 -8.77 -8.80 -2.60
C ILE A 80 -9.55 -9.89 -3.31
N THR A 81 -9.88 -9.69 -4.59
CA THR A 81 -10.63 -10.67 -5.39
C THR A 81 -9.87 -11.98 -5.55
N LEU A 82 -8.54 -11.93 -5.71
CA LEU A 82 -7.70 -13.13 -5.72
C LEU A 82 -7.78 -13.88 -4.39
N ILE A 83 -7.57 -13.23 -3.25
CA ILE A 83 -7.59 -13.90 -1.93
C ILE A 83 -8.98 -14.48 -1.63
N ARG A 84 -10.05 -13.73 -1.91
CA ARG A 84 -11.44 -14.18 -1.74
C ARG A 84 -11.81 -15.44 -2.55
N ASN A 85 -11.11 -15.72 -3.65
CA ASN A 85 -11.30 -16.97 -4.40
C ASN A 85 -10.71 -18.21 -3.68
N PHE A 86 -9.86 -18.01 -2.68
CA PHE A 86 -9.14 -19.06 -1.96
C PHE A 86 -9.52 -19.16 -0.48
N CYS A 87 -10.37 -18.28 0.05
CA CYS A 87 -10.87 -18.38 1.43
C CYS A 87 -12.33 -17.98 1.58
N GLU A 88 -12.98 -18.49 2.62
CA GLU A 88 -14.31 -18.01 3.04
C GLU A 88 -14.17 -16.74 3.89
N HIS A 89 -13.15 -16.71 4.76
CA HIS A 89 -12.85 -15.57 5.63
C HIS A 89 -11.47 -15.01 5.33
N PHE A 90 -11.43 -13.73 4.97
CA PHE A 90 -10.24 -12.94 4.74
C PHE A 90 -9.98 -11.98 5.91
N GLY A 91 -8.85 -12.14 6.59
CA GLY A 91 -8.37 -11.19 7.61
C GLY A 91 -7.16 -10.39 7.15
N VAL A 92 -6.95 -9.21 7.73
CA VAL A 92 -5.75 -8.40 7.51
C VAL A 92 -5.10 -8.08 8.85
N LEU A 93 -3.82 -8.42 9.00
CA LEU A 93 -3.03 -8.17 10.20
C LEU A 93 -2.09 -7.00 9.93
N ILE A 94 -2.30 -5.87 10.62
CA ILE A 94 -1.52 -4.64 10.40
C ILE A 94 -0.57 -4.47 11.58
N PRO A 95 0.74 -4.76 11.45
CA PRO A 95 1.69 -4.53 12.54
C PRO A 95 2.06 -3.05 12.70
N TYR A 96 2.03 -2.28 11.61
CA TYR A 96 2.51 -0.89 11.58
C TYR A 96 1.74 -0.06 10.56
N THR A 97 2.15 0.01 9.29
CA THR A 97 1.51 0.92 8.32
C THR A 97 0.73 0.19 7.24
N ALA A 98 -0.52 0.58 7.00
CA ALA A 98 -1.29 0.21 5.81
C ALA A 98 -1.99 1.43 5.21
N HIS A 99 -1.26 2.19 4.39
CA HIS A 99 -1.69 3.50 3.87
C HIS A 99 -2.21 3.44 2.44
N SER A 100 -3.10 4.37 2.11
CA SER A 100 -3.59 4.62 0.75
C SER A 100 -4.14 3.33 0.12
N ALA A 101 -3.56 2.84 -0.97
CA ALA A 101 -3.94 1.57 -1.59
C ALA A 101 -3.96 0.37 -0.61
N ALA A 102 -3.06 0.34 0.39
CA ALA A 102 -3.08 -0.71 1.41
C ALA A 102 -4.26 -0.58 2.39
N THR A 103 -4.80 0.62 2.58
CA THR A 103 -6.07 0.79 3.30
C THR A 103 -7.25 0.19 2.52
N HIS A 104 -7.28 0.31 1.18
CA HIS A 104 -8.29 -0.40 0.37
C HIS A 104 -8.22 -1.93 0.57
N LEU A 105 -7.01 -2.51 0.66
CA LEU A 105 -6.84 -3.94 0.99
C LEU A 105 -7.48 -4.28 2.33
N ALA A 106 -7.20 -3.48 3.36
CA ALA A 106 -7.74 -3.68 4.69
C ALA A 106 -9.28 -3.59 4.71
N MET A 107 -9.87 -2.65 3.97
CA MET A 107 -11.34 -2.54 3.82
C MET A 107 -11.98 -3.78 3.18
N GLY A 108 -11.22 -4.53 2.36
CA GLY A 108 -11.68 -5.77 1.75
C GLY A 108 -11.72 -6.97 2.69
N ALA A 109 -11.20 -6.85 3.91
CA ALA A 109 -11.16 -7.92 4.90
C ALA A 109 -12.42 -7.96 5.76
N ASP A 110 -12.83 -9.16 6.17
CA ASP A 110 -13.91 -9.31 7.16
C ASP A 110 -13.45 -8.89 8.56
N GLU A 111 -12.15 -9.00 8.86
CA GLU A 111 -11.55 -8.58 10.14
C GLU A 111 -10.20 -7.91 9.91
N ILE A 112 -9.97 -6.79 10.59
CA ILE A 112 -8.69 -6.09 10.63
C ILE A 112 -8.12 -6.19 12.04
N VAL A 113 -6.96 -6.83 12.17
CA VAL A 113 -6.26 -6.96 13.46
C VAL A 113 -5.22 -5.86 13.57
N MET A 114 -5.33 -5.05 14.63
CA MET A 114 -4.47 -3.89 14.89
C MET A 114 -3.95 -3.92 16.33
N GLY A 115 -2.74 -3.42 16.54
CA GLY A 115 -2.18 -3.15 17.87
C GLY A 115 -1.84 -1.68 18.07
N ASP A 116 -0.88 -1.42 18.96
CA ASP A 116 -0.59 -0.06 19.44
C ASP A 116 0.05 0.84 18.37
N MET A 117 0.82 0.26 17.45
CA MET A 117 1.54 0.99 16.39
C MET A 117 0.88 0.90 15.02
N SER A 118 -0.30 0.26 14.95
CA SER A 118 -1.00 0.02 13.69
C SER A 118 -1.77 1.26 13.25
N GLU A 119 -1.59 1.65 11.99
CA GLU A 119 -2.27 2.78 11.37
C GLU A 119 -2.74 2.48 9.94
N LEU A 120 -3.94 2.98 9.64
CA LEU A 120 -4.46 3.17 8.29
C LEU A 120 -4.26 4.63 7.88
N SER A 121 -4.53 4.96 6.61
CA SER A 121 -4.59 6.35 6.17
C SER A 121 -5.80 6.61 5.28
N PRO A 122 -6.10 7.87 4.95
CA PRO A 122 -7.08 8.18 3.92
C PRO A 122 -6.70 7.56 2.57
N VAL A 123 -7.71 7.30 1.74
CA VAL A 123 -7.54 6.69 0.41
C VAL A 123 -7.62 7.69 -0.74
N ASP A 124 -7.70 8.98 -0.42
CA ASP A 124 -7.80 10.06 -1.40
C ASP A 124 -6.55 10.15 -2.29
N PRO A 125 -6.64 9.96 -3.61
CA PRO A 125 -5.44 9.92 -4.45
C PRO A 125 -4.80 11.30 -4.63
N SER A 126 -3.54 11.29 -5.05
CA SER A 126 -2.86 12.44 -5.65
C SER A 126 -2.58 12.13 -7.11
N GLN A 127 -2.78 13.10 -8.00
CA GLN A 127 -2.70 12.89 -9.44
C GLN A 127 -1.67 13.83 -10.07
N ALA A 128 -0.70 13.25 -10.77
CA ALA A 128 0.10 13.96 -11.76
C ALA A 128 -0.61 13.87 -13.12
N HIS A 129 -0.51 14.93 -13.93
CA HIS A 129 -1.07 14.96 -15.27
C HIS A 129 -0.14 15.75 -16.20
N ALA A 130 0.04 15.33 -17.44
CA ALA A 130 0.95 15.98 -18.39
C ALA A 130 0.66 17.48 -18.62
N LEU A 131 -0.61 17.86 -18.43
CA LEU A 131 -1.12 19.24 -18.52
C LEU A 131 -1.32 19.89 -17.12
N GLY A 132 -0.77 19.29 -16.08
CA GLY A 132 -0.80 19.80 -14.71
C GLY A 132 0.28 20.85 -14.46
N PRO A 133 0.29 21.44 -13.26
CA PRO A 133 1.35 22.35 -12.84
C PRO A 133 2.73 21.68 -12.95
N LYS A 134 3.76 22.44 -13.32
CA LYS A 134 5.13 21.94 -13.46
C LYS A 134 6.12 22.78 -12.67
N ASP A 135 7.14 22.13 -12.12
CA ASP A 135 8.36 22.75 -11.61
C ASP A 135 9.53 22.36 -12.52
N GLY A 136 9.93 23.28 -13.40
CA GLY A 136 10.79 22.97 -14.54
C GLY A 136 10.10 21.96 -15.48
N GLU A 137 10.76 20.82 -15.70
CA GLU A 137 10.21 19.73 -16.54
C GLU A 137 9.30 18.77 -15.74
N LYS A 138 9.36 18.80 -14.40
CA LYS A 138 8.64 17.86 -13.55
C LYS A 138 7.18 18.26 -13.38
N VAL A 139 6.29 17.32 -13.61
CA VAL A 139 4.87 17.46 -13.28
C VAL A 139 4.70 17.40 -11.76
N ILE A 140 3.96 18.34 -11.20
CA ILE A 140 3.64 18.39 -9.78
C ILE A 140 2.41 17.52 -9.54
N LEU A 141 2.50 16.63 -8.54
CA LEU A 141 1.36 15.88 -8.02
C LEU A 141 0.38 16.83 -7.34
N VAL A 142 -0.87 16.82 -7.80
CA VAL A 142 -1.94 17.63 -7.22
C VAL A 142 -2.83 16.74 -6.37
N SER A 143 -3.05 17.15 -5.12
CA SER A 143 -4.02 16.48 -4.24
C SER A 143 -5.44 16.75 -4.71
N VAL A 144 -6.23 15.70 -4.85
CA VAL A 144 -7.66 15.82 -5.16
C VAL A 144 -8.36 16.66 -4.10
N GLN A 145 -8.03 16.47 -2.83
CA GLN A 145 -8.68 17.14 -1.71
C GLN A 145 -8.39 18.65 -1.70
N GLU A 146 -7.16 19.06 -2.07
CA GLU A 146 -6.82 20.48 -2.15
C GLU A 146 -7.65 21.18 -3.24
N VAL A 147 -7.82 20.55 -4.39
CA VAL A 147 -8.64 21.08 -5.48
C VAL A 147 -10.11 21.17 -5.07
N ARG A 148 -10.65 20.13 -4.42
CA ARG A 148 -12.04 20.14 -3.93
C ARG A 148 -12.26 21.21 -2.86
N HIS A 149 -11.33 21.36 -1.92
CA HIS A 149 -11.39 22.42 -0.90
C HIS A 149 -11.35 23.83 -1.52
N LEU A 150 -10.55 24.04 -2.56
CA LEU A 150 -10.56 25.31 -3.30
C LEU A 150 -11.94 25.60 -3.91
N PHE A 151 -12.55 24.63 -4.58
CA PHE A 151 -13.89 24.79 -5.14
C PHE A 151 -14.96 25.00 -4.05
N GLN A 152 -14.85 24.31 -2.92
CA GLN A 152 -15.72 24.54 -1.76
C GLN A 152 -15.56 25.95 -1.19
N LEU A 153 -14.33 26.45 -1.06
CA LEU A 153 -14.05 27.81 -0.62
C LEU A 153 -14.73 28.85 -1.53
N ILE A 154 -14.54 28.70 -2.86
CA ILE A 154 -15.15 29.57 -3.86
C ILE A 154 -16.69 29.54 -3.76
N THR A 155 -17.28 28.36 -3.55
CA THR A 155 -18.75 28.21 -3.55
C THR A 155 -19.40 28.60 -2.22
N GLN A 156 -18.74 28.39 -1.08
CA GLN A 156 -19.29 28.64 0.25
C GLN A 156 -19.10 30.09 0.73
N GLU A 157 -17.95 30.70 0.46
CA GLU A 157 -17.68 32.09 0.85
C GLU A 157 -18.31 33.10 -0.13
N GLY A 158 -18.67 32.64 -1.33
CA GLY A 158 -19.10 33.47 -2.42
C GLY A 158 -20.61 33.51 -2.66
N LYS A 159 -21.25 34.66 -2.43
CA LYS A 159 -22.43 35.04 -3.22
C LYS A 159 -21.99 35.62 -4.57
N TYR A 160 -21.29 34.82 -5.37
CA TYR A 160 -20.77 35.26 -6.67
C TYR A 160 -21.90 35.24 -7.72
N SER A 161 -21.92 36.25 -8.59
CA SER A 161 -22.76 36.20 -9.79
C SER A 161 -22.22 35.13 -10.76
N PRO A 162 -23.05 34.60 -11.68
CA PRO A 162 -22.59 33.67 -12.71
C PRO A 162 -21.39 34.18 -13.52
N GLU A 163 -21.33 35.49 -13.79
CA GLU A 163 -20.22 36.14 -14.51
C GLU A 163 -18.92 36.14 -13.68
N SER A 164 -19.04 36.35 -12.36
CA SER A 164 -17.90 36.32 -11.44
C SER A 164 -17.33 34.90 -11.33
N LEU A 165 -18.21 33.89 -11.27
CA LEU A 165 -17.81 32.47 -11.29
C LEU A 165 -17.11 32.12 -12.61
N GLY A 166 -17.64 32.57 -13.75
CA GLY A 166 -16.99 32.40 -15.05
C GLY A 166 -15.57 32.96 -15.06
N THR A 167 -15.37 34.16 -14.49
CA THR A 167 -14.04 34.78 -14.37
C THR A 167 -13.09 33.99 -13.48
N ILE A 168 -13.57 33.51 -12.32
CA ILE A 168 -12.79 32.69 -11.40
C ILE A 168 -12.37 31.37 -12.06
N TYR A 169 -13.30 30.69 -12.72
CA TYR A 169 -13.00 29.43 -13.41
C TYR A 169 -12.08 29.62 -14.60
N SER A 170 -12.24 30.66 -15.40
CA SER A 170 -11.29 30.98 -16.48
C SER A 170 -9.89 31.23 -15.92
N ALA A 171 -9.75 32.01 -14.85
CA ALA A 171 -8.46 32.25 -14.21
C ALA A 171 -7.83 30.96 -13.63
N LEU A 172 -8.66 30.04 -13.12
CA LEU A 172 -8.20 28.73 -12.66
C LEU A 172 -7.75 27.84 -13.83
N PHE A 173 -8.52 27.80 -14.92
CA PHE A 173 -8.22 26.99 -16.10
C PHE A 173 -6.96 27.46 -16.84
N ASP A 174 -6.64 28.75 -16.75
CA ASP A 174 -5.37 29.30 -17.23
C ASP A 174 -4.15 28.79 -16.43
N LYS A 175 -4.36 28.32 -15.18
CA LYS A 175 -3.30 27.80 -14.31
C LYS A 175 -3.28 26.28 -14.21
N VAL A 176 -4.44 25.65 -14.27
CA VAL A 176 -4.62 24.20 -14.20
C VAL A 176 -5.53 23.78 -15.34
N HIS A 177 -4.97 23.05 -16.31
CA HIS A 177 -5.71 22.66 -17.49
C HIS A 177 -6.98 21.86 -17.13
N PRO A 178 -8.14 22.10 -17.77
CA PRO A 178 -9.40 21.42 -17.44
C PRO A 178 -9.32 19.88 -17.47
N LEU A 179 -8.53 19.30 -18.39
CA LEU A 179 -8.29 17.85 -18.43
C LEU A 179 -7.58 17.33 -17.17
N THR A 180 -6.72 18.14 -16.54
CA THR A 180 -6.08 17.81 -15.26
C THR A 180 -7.13 17.73 -14.15
N LEU A 181 -8.07 18.68 -14.10
CA LEU A 181 -9.19 18.64 -13.14
C LEU A 181 -10.11 17.45 -13.39
N GLY A 182 -10.40 17.13 -14.66
CA GLY A 182 -11.14 15.93 -15.02
C GLY A 182 -10.42 14.64 -14.62
N ALA A 183 -9.09 14.57 -14.77
CA ALA A 183 -8.30 13.43 -14.31
C ALA A 183 -8.32 13.28 -12.78
N ILE A 184 -8.23 14.41 -12.05
CA ILE A 184 -8.33 14.46 -10.60
C ILE A 184 -9.68 13.90 -10.12
N GLU A 185 -10.80 14.37 -10.68
CA GLU A 185 -12.12 13.89 -10.28
C GLU A 185 -12.32 12.41 -10.62
N ARG A 186 -11.85 11.95 -11.80
CA ARG A 186 -11.87 10.52 -12.13
C ARG A 186 -11.08 9.67 -11.15
N SER A 187 -9.92 10.15 -10.71
CA SER A 187 -9.07 9.44 -9.73
C SER A 187 -9.79 9.30 -8.39
N TYR A 188 -10.46 10.37 -7.93
CA TYR A 188 -11.30 10.35 -6.73
C TYR A 188 -12.44 9.32 -6.81
N GLU A 189 -13.21 9.36 -7.90
CA GLU A 189 -14.33 8.43 -8.12
C GLU A 189 -13.85 6.98 -8.21
N LEU A 190 -12.68 6.73 -8.80
CA LEU A 190 -12.07 5.41 -8.81
C LEU A 190 -11.72 4.93 -7.40
N ALA A 191 -11.10 5.76 -6.55
CA ALA A 191 -10.78 5.39 -5.17
C ALA A 191 -12.06 5.06 -4.36
N ARG A 192 -13.13 5.84 -4.55
CA ARG A 192 -14.45 5.54 -3.95
C ARG A 192 -15.02 4.22 -4.44
N LEU A 193 -14.98 3.98 -5.75
CA LEU A 193 -15.46 2.73 -6.37
C LEU A 193 -14.70 1.52 -5.82
N ILE A 194 -13.37 1.60 -5.72
CA ILE A 194 -12.53 0.52 -5.18
C ILE A 194 -12.87 0.25 -3.70
N SER A 195 -13.04 1.31 -2.90
CA SER A 195 -13.46 1.18 -1.50
C SER A 195 -14.81 0.48 -1.37
N LYS A 196 -15.79 0.91 -2.18
CA LYS A 196 -17.13 0.33 -2.22
C LYS A 196 -17.08 -1.15 -2.61
N ASN A 197 -16.37 -1.47 -3.69
CA ASN A 197 -16.20 -2.85 -4.15
C ASN A 197 -15.51 -3.74 -3.10
N ALA A 198 -14.46 -3.23 -2.45
CA ALA A 198 -13.75 -3.94 -1.40
C ALA A 198 -14.69 -4.30 -0.23
N LEU A 199 -15.44 -3.31 0.28
CA LEU A 199 -16.41 -3.51 1.37
C LEU A 199 -17.55 -4.47 0.96
N SER A 200 -18.05 -4.36 -0.27
CA SER A 200 -19.09 -5.23 -0.82
C SER A 200 -18.66 -6.69 -1.00
N THR A 201 -17.39 -7.05 -0.77
CA THR A 201 -16.97 -8.46 -0.76
C THR A 201 -17.41 -9.22 0.50
N HIS A 202 -17.76 -8.51 1.57
CA HIS A 202 -18.18 -9.10 2.85
C HIS A 202 -19.39 -8.43 3.48
N LEU A 203 -19.76 -7.23 3.03
CA LEU A 203 -21.00 -6.56 3.39
C LEU A 203 -22.08 -6.74 2.32
N ASP A 204 -23.34 -6.82 2.74
CA ASP A 204 -24.48 -6.96 1.83
C ASP A 204 -24.74 -5.60 1.17
N SER A 205 -24.61 -5.54 -0.15
CA SER A 205 -24.66 -4.26 -0.89
C SER A 205 -26.02 -3.55 -0.84
N GLU A 206 -27.09 -4.25 -0.46
CA GLU A 206 -28.42 -3.65 -0.28
C GLU A 206 -28.66 -3.30 1.20
N LYS A 207 -28.40 -4.23 2.12
CA LYS A 207 -28.70 -4.04 3.54
C LYS A 207 -27.71 -3.12 4.24
N ASP A 208 -26.44 -3.16 3.84
CA ASP A 208 -25.36 -2.37 4.40
C ASP A 208 -25.03 -1.14 3.55
N ALA A 209 -25.87 -0.77 2.57
CA ALA A 209 -25.60 0.34 1.66
C ALA A 209 -25.21 1.65 2.37
N GLU A 210 -25.95 2.04 3.41
CA GLU A 210 -25.65 3.23 4.21
C GLU A 210 -24.32 3.11 4.98
N ARG A 211 -24.04 1.91 5.51
CA ARG A 211 -22.78 1.62 6.22
C ARG A 211 -21.59 1.71 5.26
N ILE A 212 -21.74 1.15 4.06
CA ILE A 212 -20.71 1.18 3.01
C ILE A 212 -20.43 2.63 2.62
N GLU A 213 -21.44 3.42 2.30
CA GLU A 213 -21.23 4.84 1.92
C GLU A 213 -20.61 5.63 3.08
N LYS A 214 -21.06 5.43 4.32
CA LYS A 214 -20.45 6.07 5.50
C LYS A 214 -18.97 5.73 5.67
N LEU A 215 -18.58 4.48 5.42
CA LEU A 215 -17.19 4.04 5.45
C LEU A 215 -16.38 4.65 4.32
N VAL A 216 -16.89 4.64 3.09
CA VAL A 216 -16.23 5.28 1.94
C VAL A 216 -15.97 6.75 2.24
N ASP A 217 -16.98 7.48 2.73
CA ASP A 217 -16.86 8.90 3.11
C ASP A 217 -15.94 9.13 4.31
N ALA A 218 -15.85 8.16 5.24
CA ALA A 218 -14.96 8.29 6.39
C ALA A 218 -13.49 8.30 5.95
N PHE A 219 -13.13 7.51 4.94
CA PHE A 219 -11.76 7.37 4.46
C PHE A 219 -11.46 8.18 3.19
N SER A 220 -12.50 8.74 2.55
CA SER A 220 -12.41 9.61 1.37
C SER A 220 -12.97 11.00 1.70
N GLY A 221 -12.11 11.95 2.03
CA GLY A 221 -12.47 13.38 2.13
C GLY A 221 -12.82 13.96 3.50
N LYS A 222 -12.71 13.21 4.61
CA LYS A 222 -12.84 13.79 5.97
C LYS A 222 -11.53 14.27 6.59
N PHE A 223 -10.40 13.94 5.98
CA PHE A 223 -9.09 14.21 6.56
C PHE A 223 -8.36 15.31 5.79
N TYR A 224 -7.78 16.26 6.53
CA TYR A 224 -7.02 17.38 5.98
C TYR A 224 -5.60 17.00 5.51
N SER A 225 -5.22 15.73 5.66
CA SER A 225 -3.91 15.22 5.25
C SER A 225 -4.06 13.79 4.76
N HIS A 226 -3.51 13.51 3.57
CA HIS A 226 -3.41 12.13 3.05
C HIS A 226 -2.50 11.22 3.91
N ARG A 227 -1.73 11.82 4.83
CA ARG A 227 -0.88 11.13 5.79
C ARG A 227 -1.47 11.12 7.21
N TYR A 228 -2.75 11.45 7.35
CA TYR A 228 -3.41 11.37 8.67
C TYR A 228 -3.38 9.91 9.16
N PRO A 229 -2.75 9.64 10.33
CA PRO A 229 -2.68 8.28 10.85
C PRO A 229 -4.00 7.91 11.53
N ILE A 230 -4.72 6.97 10.94
CA ILE A 230 -5.98 6.47 11.47
C ILE A 230 -5.69 5.24 12.34
N GLY A 231 -5.71 5.44 13.65
CA GLY A 231 -5.47 4.36 14.62
C GLY A 231 -6.66 3.41 14.78
N TRP A 232 -6.47 2.31 15.51
CA TRP A 232 -7.50 1.27 15.70
C TRP A 232 -8.83 1.78 16.26
N LYS A 233 -8.81 2.78 17.17
CA LYS A 233 -10.03 3.37 17.75
C LYS A 233 -10.85 4.09 16.69
N GLU A 234 -10.20 4.96 15.93
CA GLU A 234 -10.85 5.74 14.87
C GLU A 234 -11.33 4.83 13.74
N ALA A 235 -10.53 3.82 13.35
CA ALA A 235 -10.94 2.82 12.36
C ALA A 235 -12.20 2.05 12.81
N LYS A 236 -12.26 1.67 14.09
CA LYS A 236 -13.43 1.00 14.68
C LYS A 236 -14.65 1.93 14.77
N GLU A 237 -14.46 3.16 15.20
CA GLU A 237 -15.50 4.20 15.27
C GLU A 237 -16.05 4.56 13.89
N ALA A 238 -15.21 4.52 12.85
CA ALA A 238 -15.63 4.69 11.45
C ALA A 238 -16.53 3.54 10.97
N GLY A 239 -16.43 2.35 11.58
CA GLY A 239 -17.30 1.21 11.33
C GLY A 239 -16.62 -0.01 10.70
N LEU A 240 -15.28 -0.01 10.60
CA LEU A 240 -14.51 -1.19 10.19
C LEU A 240 -14.53 -2.23 11.31
N ASP A 241 -14.50 -3.52 10.95
CA ASP A 241 -14.42 -4.59 11.93
C ASP A 241 -12.98 -4.75 12.43
N VAL A 242 -12.66 -4.00 13.49
CA VAL A 242 -11.31 -3.93 14.06
C VAL A 242 -11.23 -4.70 15.36
N THR A 243 -10.33 -5.68 15.39
CA THR A 243 -9.90 -6.41 16.58
C THR A 243 -8.58 -5.82 17.08
N TYR A 244 -8.63 -5.24 18.27
CA TYR A 244 -7.43 -4.72 18.92
C TYR A 244 -6.74 -5.80 19.76
N VAL A 245 -5.42 -5.95 19.61
CA VAL A 245 -4.62 -6.99 20.27
C VAL A 245 -3.45 -6.38 21.06
N LYS A 246 -3.15 -7.00 22.21
CA LYS A 246 -2.00 -6.69 23.09
C LYS A 246 -1.33 -7.93 23.67
N ASP A 247 -1.78 -9.10 23.26
CA ASP A 247 -1.38 -10.39 23.81
C ASP A 247 -0.29 -11.03 22.93
N GLU A 248 -0.12 -12.35 23.05
CA GLU A 248 0.87 -13.10 22.29
C GLU A 248 0.73 -12.92 20.77
N LEU A 249 -0.48 -12.67 20.27
CA LEU A 249 -0.71 -12.41 18.85
C LEU A 249 -0.04 -11.10 18.42
N TRP A 250 -0.19 -10.04 19.23
CA TRP A 250 0.48 -8.77 18.97
C TRP A 250 2.00 -8.91 19.01
N GLU A 251 2.55 -9.55 20.04
CA GLU A 251 4.00 -9.74 20.15
C GLU A 251 4.55 -10.52 18.94
N THR A 252 3.86 -11.57 18.50
CA THR A 252 4.26 -12.34 17.32
C THR A 252 4.18 -11.49 16.03
N MET A 253 3.15 -10.65 15.88
CA MET A 253 3.05 -9.71 14.75
C MET A 253 4.20 -8.69 14.76
N TRP A 254 4.54 -8.16 15.92
CA TRP A 254 5.62 -7.18 16.08
C TRP A 254 7.00 -7.80 15.84
N GLU A 255 7.24 -9.03 16.31
CA GLU A 255 8.45 -9.81 16.02
C GLU A 255 8.60 -10.07 14.52
N LEU A 256 7.52 -10.44 13.81
CA LEU A 256 7.57 -10.63 12.36
C LEU A 256 7.82 -9.32 11.60
N PHE A 257 7.27 -8.20 12.08
CA PHE A 257 7.58 -6.89 11.54
C PHE A 257 9.06 -6.52 11.72
N ASN A 258 9.62 -6.77 12.91
CA ASN A 258 11.04 -6.54 13.20
C ASN A 258 11.95 -7.47 12.39
N PHE A 259 11.53 -8.73 12.18
CA PHE A 259 12.23 -9.69 11.32
C PHE A 259 12.41 -9.12 9.91
N TYR A 260 11.32 -8.67 9.26
CA TYR A 260 11.42 -8.06 7.94
C TYR A 260 12.21 -6.75 7.98
N ASN A 261 12.05 -5.92 9.01
CA ASN A 261 12.82 -4.67 9.13
C ASN A 261 14.33 -4.86 9.32
N ALA A 262 14.78 -6.00 9.85
CA ALA A 262 16.20 -6.29 10.02
C ALA A 262 16.97 -6.33 8.69
N PHE A 263 16.29 -6.63 7.58
CA PHE A 263 16.86 -6.63 6.24
C PHE A 263 16.88 -5.24 5.57
N ALA A 264 16.28 -4.21 6.20
CA ALA A 264 16.36 -2.82 5.73
C ALA A 264 17.49 -2.04 6.42
N PRO A 265 18.01 -0.98 5.76
CA PRO A 265 18.89 -0.01 6.40
C PRO A 265 18.24 0.73 7.60
N VAL A 266 16.91 0.77 7.64
CA VAL A 266 16.10 1.67 8.50
C VAL A 266 15.93 1.15 9.94
N GLY A 267 16.22 -0.13 10.21
CA GLY A 267 16.20 -0.70 11.57
C GLY A 267 17.48 -0.48 12.39
N ARG A 268 18.42 0.32 11.92
CA ARG A 268 19.71 0.54 12.61
C ARG A 268 19.61 1.71 13.60
N PRO A 269 20.28 1.63 14.77
CA PRO A 269 20.47 2.80 15.63
C PRO A 269 21.02 3.96 14.80
N ILE A 270 20.49 5.17 15.01
CA ILE A 270 20.86 6.41 14.30
C ILE A 270 22.39 6.66 14.29
N SER A 271 23.13 6.02 15.22
CA SER A 271 24.60 6.08 15.34
C SER A 271 25.38 5.29 14.29
N GLN A 272 24.77 4.41 13.49
CA GLN A 272 25.50 3.56 12.52
C GLN A 272 25.43 4.10 11.09
N ARG A 273 26.59 4.14 10.39
CA ARG A 273 26.68 4.57 8.98
C ARG A 273 25.86 3.64 8.06
N PRO A 274 25.16 4.19 7.04
CA PRO A 274 24.35 3.39 6.14
C PRO A 274 25.21 2.47 5.27
N VAL A 275 24.91 1.17 5.26
CA VAL A 275 25.42 0.23 4.26
C VAL A 275 24.50 0.32 3.05
N ARG A 276 25.07 0.44 1.84
CA ARG A 276 24.30 0.40 0.58
C ARG A 276 23.72 -1.00 0.38
N VAL A 277 22.42 -1.16 0.66
CA VAL A 277 21.66 -2.36 0.26
C VAL A 277 21.11 -2.13 -1.15
N ALA A 278 21.16 -3.15 -2.00
CA ALA A 278 20.63 -3.07 -3.35
C ALA A 278 19.09 -3.11 -3.30
N LYS A 279 18.46 -1.94 -3.57
CA LYS A 279 17.08 -1.66 -4.07
C LYS A 279 15.87 -2.34 -3.35
N PRO A 280 14.68 -1.73 -3.40
CA PRO A 280 13.63 -1.98 -2.41
C PRO A 280 13.01 -3.38 -2.49
N ILE A 281 12.89 -4.04 -1.34
CA ILE A 281 12.36 -5.40 -1.21
C ILE A 281 10.89 -5.31 -0.81
N VAL A 282 10.04 -6.05 -1.54
CA VAL A 282 8.72 -6.44 -1.06
C VAL A 282 8.79 -7.91 -0.68
N TRP A 283 8.40 -8.25 0.55
CA TRP A 283 8.36 -9.63 1.03
C TRP A 283 6.97 -10.21 0.83
N ILE A 284 6.88 -11.17 -0.07
CA ILE A 284 5.67 -11.93 -0.38
C ILE A 284 5.95 -13.39 -0.11
N ASP A 285 5.70 -13.82 1.13
CA ASP A 285 6.01 -15.14 1.64
C ASP A 285 4.76 -15.78 2.24
N SER A 286 4.79 -17.11 2.36
CA SER A 286 3.88 -17.90 3.20
C SER A 286 4.66 -18.99 3.94
N ALA A 287 4.01 -19.78 4.78
CA ALA A 287 4.66 -20.96 5.37
C ALA A 287 5.04 -22.01 4.30
N GLN A 288 4.40 -21.98 3.13
CA GLN A 288 4.57 -22.96 2.05
C GLN A 288 5.64 -22.56 1.04
N GLU A 289 5.78 -21.27 0.72
CA GLU A 289 6.74 -20.78 -0.28
C GLU A 289 7.39 -19.45 0.13
N ARG A 290 8.74 -19.47 0.26
CA ARG A 290 9.55 -18.34 0.79
C ARG A 290 10.70 -17.97 -0.11
N ARG A 291 10.42 -17.94 -1.41
CA ARG A 291 11.42 -17.78 -2.47
C ARG A 291 12.20 -16.47 -2.36
N ILE A 292 11.49 -15.35 -2.18
CA ILE A 292 12.11 -14.01 -2.10
C ILE A 292 13.08 -13.95 -0.91
N LEU A 293 12.65 -14.46 0.24
CA LEU A 293 13.50 -14.48 1.44
C LEU A 293 14.74 -15.36 1.29
N GLN A 294 14.59 -16.55 0.71
CA GLN A 294 15.72 -17.44 0.47
C GLN A 294 16.74 -16.79 -0.47
N GLU A 295 16.29 -16.25 -1.61
CA GLU A 295 17.16 -15.57 -2.58
C GLU A 295 17.89 -14.38 -1.94
N VAL A 296 17.20 -13.50 -1.19
CA VAL A 296 17.84 -12.34 -0.55
C VAL A 296 18.83 -12.78 0.53
N TYR A 297 18.48 -13.76 1.36
CA TYR A 297 19.35 -14.25 2.43
C TYR A 297 20.65 -14.84 1.86
N GLU A 298 20.56 -15.67 0.82
CA GLU A 298 21.70 -16.26 0.12
C GLU A 298 22.61 -15.18 -0.49
N MET A 299 22.04 -14.19 -1.20
CA MET A 299 22.80 -13.07 -1.76
C MET A 299 23.55 -12.25 -0.70
N GLN A 300 22.98 -12.09 0.50
CA GLN A 300 23.60 -11.35 1.60
C GLN A 300 24.72 -12.14 2.29
N LEU A 301 24.61 -13.47 2.35
CA LEU A 301 25.67 -14.35 2.82
C LEU A 301 26.88 -14.32 1.87
N ASP A 302 26.64 -14.39 0.56
CA ASP A 302 27.71 -14.42 -0.45
C ASP A 302 28.57 -13.13 -0.42
N LYS A 303 27.91 -11.97 -0.23
CA LYS A 303 28.61 -10.70 0.00
C LYS A 303 29.45 -10.67 1.28
N LYS A 304 29.10 -11.45 2.31
CA LYS A 304 29.89 -11.58 3.56
C LYS A 304 31.06 -12.55 3.41
N THR A 305 30.99 -13.53 2.51
CA THR A 305 32.05 -14.52 2.26
C THR A 305 33.06 -14.08 1.19
N GLY A 306 32.80 -13.00 0.47
CA GLY A 306 33.74 -12.40 -0.49
C GLY A 306 33.77 -13.09 -1.85
N ILE A 307 32.81 -13.95 -2.13
CA ILE A 307 32.54 -14.49 -3.45
C ILE A 307 31.30 -13.74 -3.94
N ALA A 308 31.42 -13.05 -5.07
CA ALA A 308 30.28 -12.47 -5.76
C ALA A 308 30.54 -12.71 -7.24
N GLU A 309 30.52 -13.98 -7.64
CA GLU A 309 30.52 -14.37 -9.06
C GLU A 309 29.09 -14.68 -9.47
N GLY A 310 28.30 -13.62 -9.59
CA GLY A 310 27.00 -13.64 -10.20
C GLY A 310 26.58 -12.20 -10.40
N GLU A 311 26.49 -11.75 -11.65
CA GLU A 311 25.67 -10.58 -11.93
C GLU A 311 24.30 -10.84 -11.29
N PRO A 312 23.72 -9.86 -10.57
CA PRO A 312 22.33 -10.00 -10.14
C PRO A 312 21.54 -10.37 -11.39
N LEU A 313 20.92 -11.55 -11.41
CA LEU A 313 19.97 -11.92 -12.46
C LEU A 313 19.05 -10.72 -12.62
N ASP A 314 19.13 -10.11 -13.80
CA ASP A 314 18.51 -8.86 -14.23
C ASP A 314 17.40 -8.42 -13.25
N ALA A 315 17.72 -7.44 -12.39
CA ALA A 315 16.90 -6.97 -11.27
C ALA A 315 15.58 -6.30 -11.70
N LYS A 316 15.03 -6.71 -12.86
CA LYS A 316 13.69 -6.41 -13.38
C LYS A 316 12.57 -7.01 -12.52
N TRP A 317 12.87 -8.03 -11.71
CA TRP A 317 11.89 -8.73 -10.87
C TRP A 317 11.76 -8.17 -9.46
N LEU A 318 12.72 -7.36 -9.02
CA LEU A 318 12.68 -6.65 -7.75
C LEU A 318 12.20 -5.23 -8.05
N GLY A 319 11.19 -4.78 -7.30
CA GLY A 319 10.68 -3.42 -7.33
C GLY A 319 11.74 -2.40 -7.70
N THR A 320 11.74 -1.93 -8.95
CA THR A 320 12.55 -0.78 -9.32
C THR A 320 12.11 0.37 -8.41
N PRO A 321 13.04 1.01 -7.66
CA PRO A 321 12.69 2.22 -6.95
C PRO A 321 12.16 3.19 -7.99
N TRP A 322 10.97 3.71 -7.73
CA TRP A 322 10.37 4.73 -8.53
C TRP A 322 11.21 5.99 -8.33
N ASN A 323 12.07 6.31 -9.29
CA ASN A 323 12.59 7.66 -9.42
C ASN A 323 11.56 8.43 -10.24
N GLU A 324 11.45 9.74 -10.07
CA GLU A 324 10.49 10.57 -10.82
C GLU A 324 10.53 10.36 -12.36
N THR A 325 11.62 9.81 -12.90
CA THR A 325 11.78 9.36 -14.29
C THR A 325 10.95 8.13 -14.69
N THR A 326 10.55 7.25 -13.76
CA THR A 326 9.72 6.07 -14.09
C THR A 326 8.23 6.40 -14.23
N GLU A 327 7.79 7.59 -13.80
CA GLU A 327 6.50 8.15 -14.22
C GLU A 327 6.53 8.39 -15.73
N GLU A 328 7.62 9.02 -16.20
CA GLU A 328 7.84 9.38 -17.59
C GLU A 328 7.90 8.14 -18.50
N GLU A 329 8.66 7.10 -18.14
CA GLU A 329 8.78 5.89 -18.96
C GLU A 329 7.49 5.06 -18.99
N ALA A 330 6.82 4.88 -17.84
CA ALA A 330 5.55 4.14 -17.77
C ALA A 330 4.39 4.89 -18.43
N TYR A 331 4.35 6.23 -18.34
CA TYR A 331 3.37 7.05 -19.04
C TYR A 331 3.67 7.18 -20.53
N THR A 332 4.94 7.27 -20.95
CA THR A 332 5.31 7.37 -22.37
C THR A 332 4.96 6.07 -23.11
N GLU A 333 5.15 4.89 -22.49
CA GLU A 333 4.68 3.61 -23.04
C GLU A 333 3.14 3.49 -23.09
N MET A 334 2.42 4.05 -22.11
CA MET A 334 0.95 4.10 -22.12
C MET A 334 0.38 5.05 -23.19
N VAL A 335 1.04 6.17 -23.47
CA VAL A 335 0.61 7.13 -24.50
C VAL A 335 0.92 6.61 -25.91
N ALA A 336 2.07 5.95 -26.09
CA ALA A 336 2.45 5.35 -27.37
C ALA A 336 1.49 4.23 -27.83
N THR A 337 0.90 3.49 -26.89
CA THR A 337 -0.07 2.42 -27.20
C THR A 337 -1.48 2.93 -27.53
N THR A 338 -1.76 4.21 -27.32
CA THR A 338 -3.01 4.87 -27.73
C THR A 338 -2.94 5.60 -29.07
N GLU A 339 -1.76 5.69 -29.70
CA GLU A 339 -1.61 6.31 -31.03
C GLU A 339 -1.55 5.28 -32.19
N GLU A 340 -1.50 3.97 -31.91
CA GLU A 340 -1.44 2.90 -32.92
C GLU A 340 -2.72 2.02 -33.06
N ASN A 341 -3.89 2.48 -32.63
CA ASN A 341 -5.18 1.83 -33.00
C ASN A 341 -6.26 2.81 -33.44
#